data_AF-A0A0Q0VTN5-F1
#
_entry.id   AF-A0A0Q0VTN5-F1
#
_cell.length_a   1.000
_cell.length_b   1.000
_cell.length_c   1.000
_cell.angle_alpha   90.00
_cell.angle_beta   90.00
_cell.angle_gamma   90.00
#
_symmetry.space_group_name_H-M   'P 1'
#
loop_
_entity.id
_entity.type
_entity.pdbx_description
1 polymer ?
#
loop_
_entity_poly.entity_id
_entity_poly.type
_entity_poly.pdbx_seq_one_letter_code
_entity_poly.pdbx_strand_id
1 'polypeptide(L)'
;MAVMISLVVAVQLLSLALMPALSKTEVRIFENPESAANPFSYIILVLGFTLFILMAMKLKKGWVVNGVIFLAVAMGVYYVLSAFISPLPALLLSLAILILLRLYPEWYVIDLVGLLVCAGVATLFGLSMTPFPALLLLVVLAAYDAISVYKTRHMVTLAEGVMEIRAPLLFVVPKTWGYSFRREGVGSGEDRGAYFLGLGDAIIPTILVISANWSLGLPMVGLLGVGANLPSLGAMLGTALGFAVLSTTSRDKPQAGLPFLNGGAILGFLMAAMISGAVLF
;
A
#
# COMPACT_ATOMS: atom_id res chain seq x y z
N MET A 1 0.70 -17.65 -2.43
CA MET A 1 -0.64 -17.11 -2.73
C MET A 1 -1.40 -16.76 -1.45
N ALA A 2 -1.76 -17.74 -0.61
CA ALA A 2 -2.39 -17.46 0.70
C ALA A 2 -1.60 -16.46 1.55
N VAL A 3 -0.26 -16.57 1.57
CA VAL A 3 0.63 -15.65 2.30
C VAL A 3 0.53 -14.19 1.79
N MET A 4 0.36 -13.97 0.48
CA MET A 4 0.24 -12.61 -0.07
C MET A 4 -1.11 -11.99 0.28
N ILE A 5 -2.18 -12.78 0.19
CA ILE A 5 -3.52 -12.34 0.62
C ILE A 5 -3.51 -12.00 2.11
N SER A 6 -2.87 -12.84 2.94
CA SER A 6 -2.75 -12.55 4.38
C SER A 6 -1.94 -11.29 4.66
N LEU A 7 -0.93 -10.95 3.85
CA LEU A 7 -0.19 -9.69 3.98
C LEU A 7 -1.08 -8.48 3.68
N VAL A 8 -1.87 -8.52 2.61
CA VAL A 8 -2.83 -7.44 2.27
C VAL A 8 -3.87 -7.27 3.38
N VAL A 9 -4.45 -8.37 3.86
CA VAL A 9 -5.40 -8.35 4.97
C VAL A 9 -4.74 -7.86 6.26
N ALA A 10 -3.48 -8.23 6.53
CA ALA A 10 -2.75 -7.74 7.69
C ALA A 10 -2.48 -6.23 7.61
N VAL A 11 -2.19 -5.68 6.42
CA VAL A 11 -2.09 -4.22 6.22
C VAL A 11 -3.43 -3.56 6.53
N GLN A 12 -4.55 -4.11 6.08
CA GLN A 12 -5.90 -3.56 6.36
C GLN A 12 -6.25 -3.60 7.84
N LEU A 13 -6.03 -4.74 8.51
CA LEU A 13 -6.26 -4.89 9.94
C LEU A 13 -5.36 -3.97 10.77
N LEU A 14 -4.07 -3.89 10.42
CA LEU A 14 -3.15 -2.99 11.11
C LEU A 14 -3.56 -1.53 10.89
N SER A 15 -3.98 -1.16 9.67
CA SER A 15 -4.46 0.20 9.40
C SER A 15 -5.67 0.56 10.27
N LEU A 16 -6.65 -0.34 10.37
CA LEU A 16 -7.81 -0.15 11.24
C LEU A 16 -7.41 -0.07 12.72
N ALA A 17 -6.39 -0.83 13.15
CA ALA A 17 -5.86 -0.76 14.52
C ALA A 17 -5.09 0.55 14.80
N LEU A 18 -4.39 1.10 13.81
CA LEU A 18 -3.66 2.36 13.91
C LEU A 18 -4.59 3.59 13.85
N MET A 19 -5.75 3.44 13.20
CA MET A 19 -6.70 4.52 12.96
C MET A 19 -7.07 5.34 14.21
N PRO A 20 -7.42 4.74 15.37
CA PRO A 20 -7.80 5.53 16.56
C PRO A 20 -6.66 6.32 17.19
N ALA A 21 -5.40 5.90 16.98
CA ALA A 21 -4.22 6.62 17.45
C ALA A 21 -3.88 7.77 16.49
N LEU A 22 -3.90 7.50 15.18
CA LEU A 22 -3.59 8.49 14.15
C LEU A 22 -4.71 9.54 13.96
N SER A 23 -5.97 9.22 14.28
CA SER A 23 -7.05 10.20 14.25
C SER A 23 -6.89 11.29 15.32
N LYS A 24 -6.10 11.04 16.37
CA LYS A 24 -5.83 11.99 17.45
C LYS A 24 -4.72 12.97 17.14
N THR A 25 -3.85 12.66 16.18
CA THR A 25 -2.61 13.43 15.97
C THR A 25 -2.79 14.71 15.13
N GLU A 26 -4.02 15.12 14.79
CA GLU A 26 -4.35 16.26 13.89
C GLU A 26 -3.65 16.24 12.51
N VAL A 27 -2.84 15.23 12.21
CA VAL A 27 -2.13 15.08 10.95
C VAL A 27 -3.12 14.60 9.89
N ARG A 28 -3.56 15.53 9.04
CA ARG A 28 -4.29 15.23 7.80
C ARG A 28 -3.50 15.70 6.60
N ILE A 29 -3.59 14.95 5.52
CA ILE A 29 -2.89 15.24 4.26
C ILE A 29 -3.66 16.30 3.48
N PHE A 30 -4.99 16.28 3.57
CA PHE A 30 -5.88 17.23 2.91
C PHE A 30 -6.75 17.95 3.93
N GLU A 31 -6.95 19.25 3.74
CA GLU A 31 -7.76 20.09 4.63
C GLU A 31 -9.26 19.75 4.52
N ASN A 32 -9.76 19.51 3.30
CA ASN A 32 -11.15 19.15 3.04
C ASN A 32 -11.25 17.70 2.52
N PRO A 33 -11.66 16.73 3.36
CA PRO A 33 -11.75 15.32 2.98
C PRO A 33 -12.82 14.98 1.93
N GLU A 34 -13.82 15.83 1.71
CA GLU A 34 -14.92 15.60 0.76
C GLU A 34 -14.58 16.06 -0.66
N SER A 35 -13.51 16.84 -0.82
CA SER A 35 -13.14 17.41 -2.12
C SER A 35 -12.74 16.33 -3.12
N ALA A 36 -13.43 16.32 -4.27
CA ALA A 36 -13.08 15.49 -5.43
C ALA A 36 -11.72 15.86 -6.05
N ALA A 37 -11.10 16.96 -5.63
CA ALA A 37 -9.76 17.33 -6.08
C ALA A 37 -8.64 16.52 -5.39
N ASN A 38 -8.88 15.97 -4.20
CA ASN A 38 -7.85 15.28 -3.41
C ASN A 38 -7.19 14.10 -4.15
N PRO A 39 -7.94 13.24 -4.88
CA PRO A 39 -7.36 12.16 -5.68
C PRO A 39 -6.44 12.66 -6.79
N PHE A 40 -6.81 13.77 -7.45
CA PHE A 40 -5.98 14.35 -8.51
C PHE A 40 -4.70 14.95 -7.94
N SER A 41 -4.79 15.67 -6.82
CA SER A 41 -3.62 16.17 -6.09
C SER A 41 -2.69 15.03 -5.66
N TYR A 42 -3.24 13.92 -5.18
CA TYR A 42 -2.49 12.71 -4.85
C TYR A 42 -1.77 12.15 -6.08
N ILE A 43 -2.48 11.97 -7.20
CA ILE A 43 -1.90 11.43 -8.44
C ILE A 43 -0.76 12.33 -8.94
N ILE A 44 -0.97 13.65 -8.96
CA ILE A 44 0.07 14.62 -9.37
C ILE A 44 1.29 14.51 -8.47
N LEU A 45 1.10 14.41 -7.15
CA LEU A 45 2.19 14.27 -6.19
C LEU A 45 2.97 12.96 -6.40
N VAL A 46 2.27 11.84 -6.60
CA VAL A 46 2.90 10.54 -6.87
C VAL A 46 3.69 10.60 -8.18
N LEU A 47 3.10 11.11 -9.26
CA LEU A 47 3.77 11.26 -10.55
C LEU A 47 4.99 12.19 -10.46
N GLY A 48 4.89 13.30 -9.73
CA GLY A 48 6.00 14.21 -9.47
C GLY A 48 7.13 13.54 -8.70
N PHE A 49 6.80 12.77 -7.66
CA PHE A 49 7.79 12.02 -6.88
C PHE A 49 8.46 10.91 -7.71
N THR A 50 7.69 10.16 -8.50
CA THR A 50 8.24 9.15 -9.42
C THR A 50 9.15 9.80 -10.46
N LEU A 51 8.75 10.92 -11.05
CA LEU A 51 9.58 11.67 -12.00
C LEU A 51 10.89 12.14 -11.35
N PHE A 52 10.83 12.64 -10.11
CA PHE A 52 12.00 13.03 -9.34
C PHE A 52 12.98 11.88 -9.13
N ILE A 53 12.48 10.69 -8.72
CA ILE A 53 13.31 9.49 -8.57
C ILE A 53 13.92 9.07 -9.91
N LEU A 54 13.12 9.01 -10.98
CA LEU A 54 13.59 8.65 -12.32
C LEU A 54 14.67 9.62 -12.83
N MET A 55 14.50 10.91 -12.59
CA MET A 55 15.49 11.92 -12.94
C MET A 55 16.79 11.75 -12.14
N ALA A 56 16.71 11.50 -10.84
CA ALA A 56 17.89 11.22 -10.00
C ALA A 56 18.65 9.97 -10.48
N MET A 57 17.93 8.94 -10.92
CA MET A 57 18.53 7.74 -11.54
C MET A 57 19.19 8.06 -12.87
N LYS A 58 18.53 8.83 -13.75
CA LYS A 58 19.09 9.25 -15.05
C LYS A 58 20.39 10.05 -14.89
N LEU A 59 20.49 10.83 -13.81
CA LEU A 59 21.70 11.58 -13.44
C LEU A 59 22.79 10.72 -12.75
N LYS A 60 22.60 9.38 -12.67
CA LYS A 60 23.48 8.43 -11.96
C LYS A 60 23.72 8.77 -10.48
N LYS A 61 22.82 9.53 -9.85
CA LYS A 61 22.89 9.92 -8.44
C LYS A 61 22.20 8.87 -7.56
N GLY A 62 22.65 7.61 -7.63
CA GLY A 62 22.06 6.50 -6.88
C GLY A 62 22.05 6.71 -5.36
N TRP A 63 23.01 7.47 -4.83
CA TRP A 63 23.03 7.86 -3.41
C TRP A 63 21.84 8.74 -3.00
N VAL A 64 21.33 9.60 -3.91
CA VAL A 64 20.14 10.42 -3.66
C VAL A 64 18.91 9.54 -3.58
N VAL A 65 18.77 8.58 -4.50
CA VAL A 65 17.64 7.64 -4.52
C VAL A 65 17.60 6.82 -3.24
N ASN A 66 18.72 6.21 -2.86
CA ASN A 66 18.82 5.47 -1.60
C ASN A 66 18.54 6.37 -0.38
N GLY A 67 19.13 7.56 -0.33
CA GLY A 67 18.90 8.51 0.77
C GLY A 67 17.44 8.90 0.93
N VAL A 68 16.76 9.21 -0.17
CA VAL A 68 15.33 9.58 -0.18
C VAL A 68 14.45 8.40 0.24
N ILE A 69 14.71 7.18 -0.25
CA ILE A 69 13.94 5.99 0.14
C ILE A 69 14.12 5.69 1.63
N PHE A 70 15.36 5.65 2.12
CA PHE A 70 15.65 5.40 3.54
C PHE A 70 15.04 6.48 4.44
N LEU A 71 15.11 7.74 4.03
CA LEU A 71 14.47 8.84 4.73
C LEU A 71 12.94 8.69 4.74
N ALA A 72 12.32 8.34 3.62
CA ALA A 72 10.87 8.13 3.54
C ALA A 72 10.42 6.99 4.46
N VAL A 73 11.17 5.89 4.51
CA VAL A 73 10.90 4.78 5.44
C VAL A 73 11.06 5.23 6.89
N ALA A 74 12.15 5.93 7.24
CA ALA A 74 12.36 6.45 8.59
C ALA A 74 11.24 7.40 9.03
N MET A 75 10.84 8.32 8.15
CA MET A 75 9.74 9.25 8.42
C MET A 75 8.41 8.51 8.59
N GLY A 76 8.12 7.53 7.73
CA GLY A 76 6.91 6.71 7.84
C GLY A 76 6.83 5.95 9.17
N VAL A 77 7.93 5.28 9.55
CA VAL A 77 8.02 4.59 10.85
C VAL A 77 7.90 5.57 12.01
N TYR A 78 8.56 6.72 11.94
CA TYR A 78 8.50 7.76 12.98
C TYR A 78 7.07 8.25 13.20
N TYR A 79 6.34 8.60 12.12
CA TYR A 79 4.97 9.09 12.23
C TYR A 79 4.05 8.06 12.87
N VAL A 80 4.16 6.78 12.48
CA VAL A 80 3.36 5.71 13.09
C VAL A 80 3.68 5.57 14.58
N LEU A 81 4.96 5.56 14.95
CA LEU A 81 5.38 5.43 16.35
C LEU A 81 4.97 6.64 17.20
N SER A 82 5.08 7.86 16.66
CA SER A 82 4.72 9.10 17.36
C SER A 82 3.24 9.17 17.75
N ALA A 83 2.39 8.34 17.15
CA ALA A 83 0.98 8.23 17.52
C ALA A 83 0.78 7.49 18.86
N PHE A 84 1.77 6.74 19.34
CA PHE A 84 1.67 5.90 20.55
C PHE A 84 2.63 6.33 21.67
N ILE A 85 3.80 6.87 21.31
CA ILE A 85 4.85 7.24 22.26
C ILE A 85 5.34 8.66 22.02
N SER A 86 6.00 9.24 23.02
CA SER A 86 6.55 10.59 22.91
C SER A 86 7.52 10.74 21.71
N PRO A 87 7.64 11.94 21.11
CA PRO A 87 8.42 12.15 19.89
C PRO A 87 9.89 11.71 19.97
N LEU A 88 10.54 11.88 21.13
CA LEU A 88 11.96 11.57 21.29
C LEU A 88 12.23 10.04 21.27
N PRO A 89 11.53 9.19 22.06
CA PRO A 89 11.57 7.74 21.89
C PRO A 89 11.19 7.25 20.48
N ALA A 90 10.17 7.85 19.86
CA ALA A 90 9.75 7.48 18.49
C ALA A 90 10.88 7.72 17.48
N LEU A 91 11.59 8.84 17.60
CA LEU A 91 12.71 9.17 16.73
C LEU A 91 13.87 8.18 16.90
N LEU A 92 14.24 7.86 18.14
CA LEU A 92 15.31 6.91 18.43
C LEU A 92 14.98 5.51 17.90
N LEU A 93 13.73 5.05 18.09
CA LEU A 93 13.29 3.74 17.61
C LEU A 93 13.20 3.69 16.08
N SER A 94 12.73 4.76 15.44
CA SER A 94 12.74 4.87 13.96
C SER A 94 14.18 4.81 13.41
N LEU A 95 15.12 5.55 14.02
CA LEU A 95 16.53 5.49 13.65
C LEU A 95 17.13 4.09 13.89
N ALA A 96 16.76 3.41 14.98
CA ALA A 96 17.20 2.04 15.23
C ALA A 96 16.69 1.06 14.16
N ILE A 97 15.42 1.18 13.75
CA ILE A 97 14.84 0.38 12.65
C ILE A 97 15.52 0.70 11.32
N LEU A 98 15.84 1.96 11.06
CA LEU A 98 16.59 2.38 9.87
C LEU A 98 17.98 1.75 9.83
N ILE A 99 18.71 1.78 10.95
CA ILE A 99 20.03 1.16 11.09
C ILE A 99 19.92 -0.35 10.90
N LEU A 100 18.90 -0.99 11.49
CA LEU A 100 18.63 -2.41 11.34
C LEU A 100 18.41 -2.77 9.86
N LEU A 101 17.57 -2.03 9.14
CA LEU A 101 17.35 -2.23 7.70
C LEU A 101 18.63 -2.07 6.88
N ARG A 102 19.52 -1.16 7.27
CA ARG A 102 20.78 -0.94 6.56
C ARG A 102 21.81 -2.04 6.80
N LEU A 103 21.84 -2.61 8.01
CA LEU A 103 22.82 -3.63 8.41
C LEU A 103 22.35 -5.06 8.10
N TYR A 104 21.04 -5.32 8.23
CA TYR A 104 20.41 -6.64 8.10
C TYR A 104 19.11 -6.57 7.27
N PRO A 105 19.20 -6.34 5.94
CA PRO A 105 18.04 -6.34 5.05
C PRO A 105 17.58 -7.77 4.73
N GLU A 106 17.11 -8.51 5.74
CA GLU A 106 16.45 -9.80 5.52
C GLU A 106 14.97 -9.60 5.16
N TRP A 107 14.39 -10.57 4.44
CA TRP A 107 13.04 -10.47 3.89
C TRP A 107 11.98 -10.17 4.96
N TYR A 108 12.07 -10.81 6.14
CA TYR A 108 11.11 -10.60 7.23
C TYR A 108 11.24 -9.22 7.87
N VAL A 109 12.44 -8.62 7.90
CA VAL A 109 12.65 -7.25 8.41
C VAL A 109 12.03 -6.25 7.44
N ILE A 110 12.28 -6.46 6.14
CA ILE A 110 11.71 -5.62 5.07
C ILE A 110 10.19 -5.70 5.10
N ASP A 111 9.62 -6.90 5.19
CA ASP A 111 8.18 -7.09 5.20
C ASP A 111 7.53 -6.52 6.47
N LEU A 112 8.14 -6.65 7.64
CA LEU A 112 7.61 -6.06 8.88
C LEU A 112 7.61 -4.54 8.82
N VAL A 113 8.70 -3.92 8.37
CA VAL A 113 8.76 -2.47 8.22
C VAL A 113 7.83 -2.00 7.10
N GLY A 114 7.79 -2.72 5.99
CA GLY A 114 6.88 -2.47 4.87
C GLY A 114 5.42 -2.53 5.31
N LEU A 115 5.04 -3.49 6.15
CA LEU A 115 3.70 -3.64 6.68
C LEU A 115 3.33 -2.47 7.61
N LEU A 116 4.26 -2.05 8.48
CA LEU A 116 4.07 -0.89 9.35
C LEU A 116 3.90 0.41 8.55
N VAL A 117 4.77 0.65 7.57
CA VAL A 117 4.74 1.85 6.73
C VAL A 117 3.48 1.85 5.86
N CYS A 118 3.13 0.73 5.23
CA CYS A 118 1.90 0.62 4.43
C CYS A 118 0.67 0.91 5.27
N ALA A 119 0.58 0.34 6.46
CA ALA A 119 -0.56 0.55 7.33
C ALA A 119 -0.65 2.02 7.76
N GLY A 120 0.46 2.65 8.13
CA GLY A 120 0.52 4.07 8.46
C GLY A 120 0.08 4.97 7.31
N VAL A 121 0.67 4.76 6.12
CA VAL A 121 0.36 5.54 4.92
C VAL A 121 -1.09 5.37 4.50
N ALA A 122 -1.60 4.13 4.44
CA ALA A 122 -2.99 3.86 4.08
C ALA A 122 -3.97 4.49 5.08
N THR A 123 -3.65 4.47 6.37
CA THR A 123 -4.45 5.11 7.41
C THR A 123 -4.47 6.62 7.26
N LEU A 124 -3.32 7.26 7.05
CA LEU A 124 -3.25 8.72 6.87
C LEU A 124 -4.01 9.18 5.62
N PHE A 125 -3.87 8.48 4.50
CA PHE A 125 -4.63 8.80 3.29
C PHE A 125 -6.13 8.51 3.46
N GLY A 126 -6.49 7.39 4.09
CA GLY A 126 -7.89 7.04 4.36
C GLY A 126 -8.59 8.01 5.32
N LEU A 127 -7.89 8.53 6.33
CA LEU A 127 -8.40 9.58 7.23
C LEU A 127 -8.52 10.94 6.54
N SER A 128 -7.80 11.15 5.43
CA SER A 128 -7.76 12.42 4.70
C SER A 128 -8.76 12.48 3.54
N MET A 129 -9.53 11.42 3.28
CA MET A 129 -10.53 11.38 2.22
C MET A 129 -11.80 10.67 2.71
N THR A 130 -12.97 11.16 2.32
CA THR A 130 -14.23 10.42 2.47
C THR A 130 -14.32 9.31 1.42
N PRO A 131 -15.31 8.40 1.52
CA PRO A 131 -15.45 7.30 0.57
C PRO A 131 -15.59 7.77 -0.89
N PHE A 132 -16.21 8.91 -1.16
CA PHE A 132 -16.39 9.39 -2.53
C PHE A 132 -15.07 9.73 -3.25
N PRO A 133 -14.18 10.60 -2.72
CA PRO A 133 -12.86 10.79 -3.32
C PRO A 133 -12.01 9.51 -3.33
N ALA A 134 -12.11 8.66 -2.31
CA ALA A 134 -11.40 7.38 -2.30
C ALA A 134 -11.85 6.47 -3.46
N LEU A 135 -13.17 6.35 -3.72
CA LEU A 135 -13.70 5.61 -4.87
C LEU A 135 -13.16 6.17 -6.19
N LEU A 136 -13.18 7.49 -6.36
CA LEU A 136 -12.63 8.14 -7.55
C LEU A 136 -11.15 7.79 -7.74
N LEU A 137 -10.35 7.87 -6.67
CA LEU A 137 -8.94 7.49 -6.69
C LEU A 137 -8.73 6.04 -7.16
N LEU A 138 -9.47 5.11 -6.57
CA LEU A 138 -9.37 3.68 -6.90
C LEU A 138 -9.74 3.40 -8.36
N VAL A 139 -10.80 4.03 -8.86
CA VAL A 139 -11.26 3.88 -10.25
C VAL A 139 -10.23 4.45 -11.23
N VAL A 140 -9.72 5.66 -10.97
CA VAL A 140 -8.71 6.29 -11.86
C VAL A 140 -7.43 5.46 -11.91
N LEU A 141 -6.93 4.97 -10.77
CA LEU A 141 -5.72 4.15 -10.72
C LEU A 141 -5.93 2.76 -11.36
N ALA A 142 -7.10 2.14 -11.16
CA ALA A 142 -7.45 0.90 -11.84
C ALA A 142 -7.52 1.09 -13.37
N ALA A 143 -8.16 2.16 -13.84
CA ALA A 143 -8.23 2.47 -15.26
C ALA A 143 -6.84 2.74 -15.86
N TYR A 144 -5.99 3.49 -15.15
CA TYR A 144 -4.61 3.73 -15.55
C TYR A 144 -3.81 2.43 -15.70
N ASP A 145 -3.88 1.53 -14.71
CA ASP A 145 -3.18 0.23 -14.76
C ASP A 145 -3.68 -0.66 -15.90
N ALA A 146 -5.00 -0.75 -16.09
CA ALA A 146 -5.59 -1.49 -17.21
C ALA A 146 -5.13 -0.95 -18.57
N ILE A 147 -5.11 0.37 -18.75
CA ILE A 147 -4.65 1.01 -19.99
C ILE A 147 -3.15 0.76 -20.19
N SER A 148 -2.35 0.87 -19.13
CA SER A 148 -0.90 0.65 -19.17
C SER A 148 -0.55 -0.78 -19.59
N VAL A 149 -1.24 -1.78 -19.03
CA VAL A 149 -0.95 -3.19 -19.30
C VAL A 149 -1.52 -3.64 -20.64
N TYR A 150 -2.79 -3.40 -20.92
CA TYR A 150 -3.44 -3.97 -22.10
C TYR A 150 -3.24 -3.15 -23.38
N LYS A 151 -3.18 -1.82 -23.27
CA LYS A 151 -3.10 -0.92 -24.43
C LYS A 151 -1.67 -0.52 -24.77
N THR A 152 -0.94 0.06 -23.81
CA THR A 152 0.38 0.63 -24.12
C THR A 152 1.51 -0.39 -24.04
N ARG A 153 1.34 -1.49 -23.29
CA ARG A 153 2.35 -2.54 -23.05
C ARG A 153 3.72 -1.98 -22.64
N HIS A 154 3.77 -0.76 -22.11
CA HIS A 154 5.02 -0.05 -21.81
C HIS A 154 5.91 -0.80 -20.80
N MET A 155 5.30 -1.63 -19.94
CA MET A 155 5.99 -2.51 -19.00
C MET A 155 6.70 -3.71 -19.64
N VAL A 156 6.30 -4.13 -20.85
CA VAL A 156 6.90 -5.29 -21.55
C VAL A 156 8.18 -4.88 -22.28
N THR A 157 8.27 -3.62 -22.74
CA THR A 157 9.41 -3.11 -23.53
C THR A 157 10.54 -2.48 -22.69
N LEU A 158 10.33 -2.29 -21.38
CA LEU A 158 11.35 -1.75 -20.45
C LEU A 158 12.30 -2.83 -19.90
N ALA A 159 12.08 -4.10 -20.25
CA ALA A 159 12.81 -5.25 -19.73
C ALA A 159 14.28 -5.36 -20.18
N GLU A 160 14.76 -4.48 -21.07
CA GLU A 160 16.17 -4.49 -21.53
C GLU A 160 17.00 -3.30 -21.02
N GLY A 161 16.41 -2.37 -20.25
CA GLY A 161 17.00 -1.05 -20.06
C GLY A 161 17.58 -0.69 -18.70
N VAL A 162 17.13 -1.27 -17.58
CA VAL A 162 17.58 -0.78 -16.25
C VAL A 162 17.71 -1.93 -15.25
N MET A 163 18.96 -2.23 -14.94
CA MET A 163 19.42 -3.16 -13.93
C MET A 163 18.97 -2.80 -12.50
N GLU A 164 18.92 -3.86 -11.68
CA GLU A 164 19.15 -3.93 -10.23
C GLU A 164 18.71 -2.72 -9.39
N ILE A 165 17.45 -2.71 -9.00
CA ILE A 165 17.03 -1.92 -7.85
C ILE A 165 16.77 -2.88 -6.69
N ARG A 166 17.64 -2.83 -5.67
CA ARG A 166 17.36 -3.34 -4.32
C ARG A 166 16.36 -2.41 -3.63
N ALA A 167 15.12 -2.35 -4.13
CA ALA A 167 14.11 -1.50 -3.53
C ALA A 167 13.47 -2.23 -2.34
N PRO A 168 13.60 -1.72 -1.10
CA PRO A 168 12.88 -2.24 0.08
C PRO A 168 11.38 -1.86 0.07
N LEU A 169 10.82 -1.58 -1.11
CA LEU A 169 9.47 -1.08 -1.33
C LEU A 169 8.59 -2.14 -2.03
N LEU A 170 8.87 -3.41 -1.76
CA LEU A 170 8.10 -4.57 -2.21
C LEU A 170 8.01 -5.55 -1.05
N PHE A 171 6.85 -6.19 -0.87
CA PHE A 171 6.78 -7.36 0.01
C PHE A 171 7.48 -8.53 -0.65
N VAL A 172 8.25 -9.29 0.12
CA VAL A 172 9.10 -10.39 -0.36
C VAL A 172 8.67 -11.69 0.29
N VAL A 173 7.89 -12.49 -0.44
CA VAL A 173 7.42 -13.80 0.04
C VAL A 173 8.32 -14.91 -0.51
N PRO A 174 9.18 -15.55 0.30
CA PRO A 174 10.07 -16.60 -0.17
C PRO A 174 9.29 -17.85 -0.62
N LYS A 175 9.78 -18.54 -1.65
CA LYS A 175 9.25 -19.84 -2.11
C LYS A 175 9.79 -21.00 -1.27
N THR A 176 10.96 -20.84 -0.67
CA THR A 176 11.64 -21.86 0.13
C THR A 176 12.13 -21.27 1.46
N TRP A 177 12.14 -22.07 2.52
CA TRP A 177 12.50 -21.65 3.88
C TRP A 177 13.96 -21.18 4.03
N GLY A 178 14.85 -21.50 3.09
CA GLY A 178 16.26 -21.10 3.10
C GLY A 178 16.58 -19.80 2.34
N TYR A 179 15.57 -19.09 1.83
CA TYR A 179 15.76 -17.86 1.05
C TYR A 179 16.31 -16.72 1.90
N SER A 180 17.38 -16.07 1.42
CA SER A 180 17.94 -14.86 2.02
C SER A 180 17.99 -13.74 1.00
N PHE A 181 17.21 -12.69 1.26
CA PHE A 181 17.13 -11.50 0.40
C PHE A 181 18.49 -10.80 0.29
N ARG A 182 19.33 -10.88 1.33
CA ARG A 182 20.68 -10.32 1.34
C ARG A 182 21.61 -10.96 0.30
N ARG A 183 21.42 -12.25 0.01
CA ARG A 183 22.25 -13.03 -0.93
C ARG A 183 21.73 -12.97 -2.36
N GLU A 184 20.42 -13.07 -2.53
CA GLU A 184 19.80 -13.19 -3.87
C GLU A 184 19.36 -11.84 -4.45
N GLY A 185 19.09 -10.83 -3.61
CA GLY A 185 18.64 -9.50 -4.05
C GLY A 185 17.38 -9.52 -4.92
N VAL A 186 17.18 -8.45 -5.69
CA VAL A 186 16.14 -8.33 -6.72
C VAL A 186 16.79 -8.68 -8.07
N GLY A 187 17.22 -9.94 -8.22
CA GLY A 187 17.89 -10.44 -9.43
C GLY A 187 16.93 -11.11 -10.41
N SER A 188 17.11 -10.87 -11.71
CA SER A 188 16.38 -11.50 -12.82
C SER A 188 17.07 -12.78 -13.28
N GLY A 189 16.63 -13.92 -12.76
CA GLY A 189 16.92 -15.27 -13.27
C GLY A 189 15.66 -16.13 -13.24
N GLU A 190 15.61 -17.19 -14.06
CA GLU A 190 14.45 -18.08 -14.23
C GLU A 190 13.94 -18.71 -12.92
N ASP A 191 14.76 -18.75 -11.87
CA ASP A 191 14.36 -19.06 -10.50
C ASP A 191 14.15 -17.79 -9.67
N ARG A 192 12.99 -17.14 -9.84
CA ARG A 192 12.52 -16.16 -8.84
C ARG A 192 12.26 -16.89 -7.53
N GLY A 193 13.25 -16.97 -6.63
CA GLY A 193 13.15 -17.60 -5.31
C GLY A 193 12.12 -16.97 -4.37
N ALA A 194 11.54 -15.83 -4.74
CA ALA A 194 10.49 -15.14 -4.00
C ALA A 194 9.41 -14.55 -4.93
N TYR A 195 8.21 -14.36 -4.38
CA TYR A 195 7.14 -13.56 -4.96
C TYR A 195 7.23 -12.13 -4.43
N PHE A 196 7.08 -11.16 -5.33
CA PHE A 196 7.07 -9.74 -4.98
C PHE A 196 5.66 -9.16 -5.13
N LEU A 197 5.23 -8.34 -4.17
CA LEU A 197 4.00 -7.57 -4.23
C LEU A 197 4.31 -6.09 -4.05
N GLY A 198 3.72 -5.23 -4.88
CA GLY A 198 3.82 -3.78 -4.74
C GLY A 198 3.20 -3.31 -3.42
N LEU A 199 3.91 -2.49 -2.64
CA LEU A 199 3.34 -1.89 -1.44
C LEU A 199 2.09 -1.04 -1.78
N GLY A 200 2.11 -0.36 -2.94
CA GLY A 200 0.98 0.42 -3.45
C GLY A 200 -0.30 -0.40 -3.65
N ASP A 201 -0.16 -1.66 -4.08
CA ASP A 201 -1.30 -2.56 -4.33
C ASP A 201 -2.03 -2.93 -3.03
N ALA A 202 -1.33 -2.91 -1.90
CA ALA A 202 -1.92 -3.08 -0.57
C ALA A 202 -2.48 -1.75 -0.02
N ILE A 203 -1.78 -0.63 -0.26
CA ILE A 203 -2.16 0.70 0.26
C ILE A 203 -3.47 1.18 -0.38
N ILE A 204 -3.57 1.16 -1.71
CA ILE A 204 -4.68 1.78 -2.45
C ILE A 204 -6.05 1.25 -2.01
N PRO A 205 -6.35 -0.07 -2.05
CA PRO A 205 -7.64 -0.58 -1.61
C PRO A 205 -7.89 -0.33 -0.11
N THR A 206 -6.84 -0.28 0.71
CA THR A 206 -6.94 -0.01 2.15
C THR A 206 -7.37 1.43 2.45
N ILE A 207 -7.06 2.40 1.58
CA ILE A 207 -7.57 3.77 1.71
C ILE A 207 -9.11 3.75 1.78
N LEU A 208 -9.77 3.02 0.88
CA LEU A 208 -11.25 2.90 0.89
C LEU A 208 -11.76 2.23 2.17
N VAL A 209 -11.06 1.20 2.67
CA VAL A 209 -11.42 0.52 3.94
C VAL A 209 -11.46 1.52 5.10
N ILE A 210 -10.41 2.34 5.24
CA ILE A 210 -10.29 3.32 6.32
C ILE A 210 -11.25 4.49 6.14
N SER A 211 -11.36 5.04 4.92
CA SER A 211 -12.32 6.11 4.60
C SER A 211 -13.75 5.70 4.91
N ALA A 212 -14.14 4.47 4.54
CA ALA A 212 -15.45 3.91 4.86
C ALA A 212 -15.65 3.75 6.37
N ASN A 213 -14.63 3.28 7.08
CA ASN A 213 -14.71 2.99 8.51
C ASN A 213 -14.96 4.24 9.36
N TRP A 214 -14.17 5.29 9.14
CA TRP A 214 -14.24 6.52 9.91
C TRP A 214 -15.41 7.42 9.49
N SER A 215 -15.70 7.53 8.19
CA SER A 215 -16.61 8.57 7.68
C SER A 215 -18.09 8.24 7.76
N LEU A 216 -18.48 6.96 7.70
CA LEU A 216 -19.89 6.59 7.51
C LEU A 216 -20.72 6.53 8.80
N GLY A 217 -20.09 6.67 9.98
CA GLY A 217 -20.80 6.70 11.27
C GLY A 217 -21.64 5.45 11.59
N LEU A 218 -21.37 4.33 10.93
CA LEU A 218 -22.14 3.09 11.04
C LEU A 218 -21.73 2.25 12.27
N PRO A 219 -22.61 1.34 12.74
CA PRO A 219 -22.27 0.40 13.80
C PRO A 219 -20.99 -0.37 13.50
N MET A 220 -20.10 -0.45 14.50
CA MET A 220 -18.84 -1.17 14.39
C MET A 220 -18.98 -2.60 14.91
N VAL A 221 -18.46 -3.55 14.14
CA VAL A 221 -18.29 -4.94 14.53
C VAL A 221 -16.85 -5.12 15.01
N GLY A 222 -16.65 -5.74 16.16
CA GLY A 222 -15.31 -6.08 16.64
C GLY A 222 -14.74 -7.25 15.86
N LEU A 223 -13.66 -7.02 15.10
CA LEU A 223 -12.89 -8.04 14.40
C LEU A 223 -11.49 -8.10 14.99
N LEU A 224 -11.13 -9.21 15.65
CA LEU A 224 -9.79 -9.41 16.26
C LEU A 224 -9.36 -8.26 17.20
N GLY A 225 -10.32 -7.64 17.91
CA GLY A 225 -10.05 -6.50 18.79
C GLY A 225 -10.05 -5.13 18.09
N VAL A 226 -10.34 -5.08 16.79
CA VAL A 226 -10.38 -3.85 15.98
C VAL A 226 -11.82 -3.56 15.53
N GLY A 227 -12.27 -2.32 15.66
CA GLY A 227 -13.61 -1.91 15.24
C GLY A 227 -13.72 -1.73 13.73
N ALA A 228 -14.59 -2.52 13.08
CA ALA A 228 -14.80 -2.47 11.64
C ALA A 228 -16.29 -2.32 11.30
N ASN A 229 -16.69 -1.28 10.56
CA ASN A 229 -18.07 -1.18 10.06
C ASN A 229 -18.32 -2.09 8.84
N LEU A 230 -19.58 -2.36 8.53
CA LEU A 230 -19.93 -3.32 7.48
C LEU A 230 -19.35 -2.96 6.09
N PRO A 231 -19.38 -1.69 5.62
CA PRO A 231 -18.75 -1.32 4.35
C PRO A 231 -17.24 -1.52 4.31
N SER A 232 -16.54 -1.24 5.42
CA SER A 232 -15.09 -1.48 5.51
C SER A 232 -14.76 -2.98 5.45
N LEU A 233 -15.55 -3.83 6.11
CA LEU A 233 -15.42 -5.29 6.03
C LEU A 233 -15.72 -5.81 4.62
N GLY A 234 -16.76 -5.26 3.98
CA GLY A 234 -17.09 -5.55 2.58
C GLY A 234 -15.93 -5.24 1.65
N ALA A 235 -15.31 -4.06 1.80
CA ALA A 235 -14.15 -3.66 1.02
C ALA A 235 -12.93 -4.58 1.25
N MET A 236 -12.66 -5.00 2.49
CA MET A 236 -11.59 -5.95 2.83
C MET A 236 -11.81 -7.31 2.16
N LEU A 237 -13.01 -7.88 2.33
CA LEU A 237 -13.38 -9.16 1.71
C LEU A 237 -13.34 -9.06 0.19
N GLY A 238 -13.86 -7.97 -0.37
CA GLY A 238 -13.83 -7.69 -1.80
C GLY A 238 -12.40 -7.63 -2.36
N THR A 239 -11.47 -6.99 -1.64
CA THR A 239 -10.05 -6.94 -2.02
C THR A 239 -9.44 -8.34 -2.02
N ALA A 240 -9.71 -9.15 -0.98
CA ALA A 240 -9.20 -10.51 -0.87
C ALA A 240 -9.75 -11.44 -1.97
N LEU A 241 -11.04 -11.32 -2.30
CA LEU A 241 -11.67 -12.04 -3.41
C LEU A 241 -11.12 -11.58 -4.76
N GLY A 242 -10.93 -10.27 -4.95
CA GLY A 242 -10.30 -9.70 -6.14
C GLY A 242 -8.89 -10.25 -6.36
N PHE A 243 -8.09 -10.33 -5.29
CA PHE A 243 -6.77 -10.96 -5.33
C PHE A 243 -6.87 -12.46 -5.68
N ALA A 244 -7.83 -13.17 -5.11
CA ALA A 244 -8.05 -14.58 -5.40
C ALA A 244 -8.39 -14.81 -6.88
N VAL A 245 -9.26 -13.98 -7.47
CA VAL A 245 -9.59 -14.02 -8.92
C VAL A 245 -8.38 -13.67 -9.80
N LEU A 246 -7.59 -12.68 -9.41
CA LEU A 246 -6.35 -12.37 -10.12
C LEU A 246 -5.40 -13.59 -10.13
N SER A 247 -5.33 -14.31 -9.01
CA SER A 247 -4.46 -15.47 -8.86
C SER A 247 -4.86 -16.70 -9.69
N THR A 248 -6.12 -16.80 -10.14
CA THR A 248 -6.60 -17.88 -11.02
C THR A 248 -6.39 -17.57 -12.51
N THR A 249 -6.02 -16.33 -12.86
CA THR A 249 -5.82 -15.92 -14.24
C THR A 249 -4.49 -16.46 -14.79
N SER A 250 -4.47 -16.81 -16.09
CA SER A 250 -3.33 -17.43 -16.77
C SER A 250 -2.03 -16.63 -16.61
N ARG A 251 -0.94 -17.33 -16.23
CA ARG A 251 0.40 -16.75 -16.03
C ARG A 251 1.08 -16.31 -17.33
N ASP A 252 0.56 -16.75 -18.48
CA ASP A 252 1.18 -16.55 -19.79
C ASP A 252 1.00 -15.13 -20.35
N LYS A 253 0.09 -14.33 -19.77
CA LYS A 253 -0.13 -12.93 -20.17
C LYS A 253 -0.05 -12.02 -18.96
N PRO A 254 0.71 -10.90 -19.03
CA PRO A 254 0.71 -9.90 -17.96
C PRO A 254 -0.71 -9.36 -17.77
N GLN A 255 -1.18 -9.38 -16.51
CA GLN A 255 -2.49 -8.88 -16.10
C GLN A 255 -2.30 -7.59 -15.29
N ALA A 256 -3.24 -6.66 -15.44
CA ALA A 256 -3.31 -5.48 -14.60
C ALA A 256 -3.77 -5.90 -13.19
N GLY A 257 -3.01 -5.57 -12.15
CA GLY A 257 -3.30 -5.99 -10.78
C GLY A 257 -4.37 -5.13 -10.11
N LEU A 258 -4.26 -3.79 -10.25
CA LEU A 258 -5.13 -2.85 -9.58
C LEU A 258 -6.61 -2.96 -9.99
N PRO A 259 -6.98 -3.27 -11.25
CA PRO A 259 -8.39 -3.50 -11.60
C PRO A 259 -9.06 -4.60 -10.80
N PHE A 260 -8.37 -5.70 -10.49
CA PHE A 260 -8.95 -6.78 -9.71
C PHE A 260 -9.02 -6.43 -8.23
N LEU A 261 -7.96 -5.81 -7.68
CA LEU A 261 -7.90 -5.44 -6.25
C LEU A 261 -8.87 -4.30 -5.94
N ASN A 262 -8.76 -3.20 -6.66
CA ASN A 262 -9.61 -2.03 -6.47
C ASN A 262 -11.05 -2.34 -6.89
N GLY A 263 -11.26 -3.05 -8.00
CA GLY A 263 -12.59 -3.46 -8.44
C GLY A 263 -13.28 -4.36 -7.41
N GLY A 264 -12.55 -5.34 -6.86
CA GLY A 264 -13.04 -6.17 -5.76
C GLY A 264 -13.39 -5.34 -4.52
N ALA A 265 -12.49 -4.45 -4.10
CA ALA A 265 -12.71 -3.56 -2.96
C ALA A 265 -13.95 -2.67 -3.14
N ILE A 266 -14.12 -2.05 -4.32
CA ILE A 266 -15.26 -1.20 -4.67
C ILE A 266 -16.56 -2.01 -4.64
N LEU A 267 -16.60 -3.17 -5.28
CA LEU A 267 -17.81 -4.01 -5.32
C LEU A 267 -18.21 -4.48 -3.91
N GLY A 268 -17.23 -4.94 -3.13
CA GLY A 268 -17.45 -5.34 -1.74
C GLY A 268 -17.94 -4.19 -0.86
N PHE A 269 -17.35 -3.00 -1.02
CA PHE A 269 -17.79 -1.78 -0.35
C PHE A 269 -19.24 -1.43 -0.70
N LEU A 270 -19.58 -1.35 -1.99
CA LEU A 270 -20.91 -0.97 -2.46
C LEU A 270 -21.99 -1.95 -2.00
N MET A 271 -21.74 -3.26 -2.13
CA MET A 271 -22.66 -4.28 -1.65
C MET A 271 -22.92 -4.17 -0.15
N ALA A 272 -21.86 -4.03 0.64
CA ALA A 272 -21.98 -3.90 2.09
C ALA A 272 -22.63 -2.57 2.52
N ALA A 273 -22.38 -1.48 1.80
CA ALA A 273 -23.01 -0.18 2.02
C ALA A 273 -24.52 -0.23 1.75
N MET A 274 -24.94 -0.89 0.68
CA MET A 274 -26.36 -1.11 0.37
C MET A 274 -27.04 -1.93 1.47
N ILE A 275 -26.38 -3.00 1.95
CA ILE A 275 -26.92 -3.84 3.02
C ILE A 275 -27.03 -3.07 4.34
N SER A 276 -26.07 -2.20 4.65
CA SER A 276 -26.10 -1.40 5.88
C SER A 276 -27.06 -0.19 5.83
N GLY A 277 -27.68 0.08 4.68
CA GLY A 277 -28.50 1.29 4.48
C GLY A 277 -27.70 2.58 4.58
N ALA A 278 -26.40 2.54 4.24
CA ALA A 278 -25.52 3.70 4.35
C ALA A 278 -25.89 4.75 3.30
N VAL A 279 -26.02 6.01 3.70
CA VAL A 279 -26.09 7.14 2.77
C VAL A 279 -24.68 7.46 2.34
N LEU A 280 -24.38 7.21 1.06
CA LEU A 280 -23.02 7.30 0.51
C LEU A 280 -22.65 8.70 0.02
N PHE A 281 -23.64 9.57 -0.22
CA PHE A 281 -23.52 10.92 -0.76
C PHE A 281 -24.61 11.82 -0.16
#